data_AF-A0A832A363-F1
#
_entry.id   AF-A0A832A363-F1
#
_cell.length_a   1.000
_cell.length_b   1.000
_cell.length_c   1.000
_cell.angle_alpha   90.00
_cell.angle_beta   90.00
_cell.angle_gamma   90.00
#
_symmetry.space_group_name_H-M   'P 1'
#
loop_
_entity.id
_entity.type
_entity.pdbx_description
1 polymer ?
#
loop_
_entity_poly.entity_id
_entity_poly.type
_entity_poly.pdbx_seq_one_letter_code
_entity_poly.pdbx_strand_id
1 'polypeptide(L)'
;MAKIKKSTSRSIVGMAFLVLWAAVVFGGEWKLYPGAKLDEPATQESRDAAAAAKMAHVRPTVYTTPDSFAQVCSFYQNIATEFPQPHASGTTGKPKKYETYDLYEAYFIFDGAKDLAGSKLWVKVQRPLIGEDVRDVTAIVLTEKKP
;
A
#
# COMPACT_ATOMS: atom_id res chain seq x y z
N MET A 1 57.64 -29.03 -53.71
CA MET A 1 56.87 -29.16 -52.45
C MET A 1 56.16 -27.85 -52.18
N ALA A 2 54.84 -27.91 -51.98
CA ALA A 2 53.89 -26.80 -52.12
C ALA A 2 53.84 -25.85 -50.91
N LYS A 3 53.72 -24.54 -51.19
CA LYS A 3 53.37 -23.47 -50.25
C LYS A 3 51.91 -23.62 -49.82
N ILE A 4 51.64 -23.69 -48.52
CA ILE A 4 50.28 -23.60 -47.97
C ILE A 4 49.99 -22.17 -47.52
N LYS A 5 48.77 -21.74 -47.87
CA LYS A 5 48.24 -20.39 -48.03
C LYS A 5 47.56 -19.91 -46.73
N LYS A 6 47.57 -18.59 -46.50
CA LYS A 6 46.86 -17.89 -45.40
C LYS A 6 45.36 -18.22 -45.34
N SER A 7 44.81 -18.27 -44.13
CA SER A 7 43.36 -18.13 -43.83
C SER A 7 43.25 -17.55 -42.41
N THR A 8 43.22 -16.23 -42.23
CA THR A 8 42.06 -15.30 -42.24
C THR A 8 40.99 -15.62 -41.19
N SER A 9 40.89 -14.68 -40.25
CA SER A 9 40.02 -14.47 -39.10
C SER A 9 38.55 -14.88 -39.22
N ARG A 10 37.92 -15.21 -38.07
CA ARG A 10 36.59 -14.71 -37.68
C ARG A 10 36.34 -14.94 -36.19
N SER A 11 36.49 -13.87 -35.42
CA SER A 11 36.07 -13.76 -34.02
C SER A 11 34.55 -13.96 -33.93
N ILE A 12 34.11 -14.94 -33.17
CA ILE A 12 32.69 -15.12 -32.85
C ILE A 12 32.39 -14.17 -31.68
N VAL A 13 31.88 -12.98 -32.01
CA VAL A 13 31.23 -12.09 -31.05
C VAL A 13 29.87 -12.71 -30.72
N GLY A 14 29.82 -13.47 -29.62
CA GLY A 14 28.57 -13.96 -29.04
C GLY A 14 27.85 -12.82 -28.33
N MET A 15 26.85 -12.23 -28.99
CA MET A 15 26.02 -11.17 -28.43
C MET A 15 25.02 -11.76 -27.43
N ALA A 16 25.31 -11.66 -26.14
CA ALA A 16 24.39 -12.02 -25.06
C ALA A 16 23.31 -10.93 -24.91
N PHE A 17 22.11 -11.20 -25.43
CA PHE A 17 20.92 -10.39 -25.16
C PHE A 17 20.38 -10.73 -23.76
N LEU A 18 20.98 -10.14 -22.73
CA LEU A 18 20.43 -10.11 -21.37
C LEU A 18 19.34 -9.01 -21.33
N VAL A 19 18.12 -9.39 -21.69
CA VAL A 19 16.95 -8.53 -21.48
C VAL A 19 16.66 -8.52 -19.98
N LEU A 20 17.26 -7.56 -19.25
CA LEU A 20 16.81 -7.21 -17.91
C LEU A 20 15.38 -6.65 -18.04
N TRP A 21 14.40 -7.48 -17.71
CA TRP A 21 13.07 -7.03 -17.35
C TRP A 21 13.17 -6.23 -16.05
N ALA A 22 13.53 -4.95 -16.17
CA ALA A 22 13.27 -4.00 -15.09
C ALA A 22 11.74 -3.84 -15.03
N ALA A 23 11.09 -4.58 -14.14
CA ALA A 23 9.71 -4.32 -13.77
C ALA A 23 9.66 -2.90 -13.20
N VAL A 24 9.30 -1.92 -14.03
CA VAL A 24 8.91 -0.60 -13.58
C VAL A 24 7.62 -0.83 -12.81
N VAL A 25 7.73 -0.93 -11.49
CA VAL A 25 6.57 -0.90 -10.60
C VAL A 25 6.00 0.50 -10.71
N PHE A 26 5.00 0.67 -11.57
CA PHE A 26 4.18 1.87 -11.58
C PHE A 26 3.42 1.88 -10.25
N GLY A 27 3.85 2.75 -9.34
CA GLY A 27 3.05 3.03 -8.16
C GLY A 27 1.68 3.55 -8.58
N GLY A 28 0.62 2.97 -8.03
CA GLY A 28 -0.75 3.43 -8.29
C GLY A 28 -0.95 4.85 -7.78
N GLU A 29 -1.64 5.67 -8.55
CA GLU A 29 -2.08 6.99 -8.06
C GLU A 29 -3.14 6.81 -6.98
N TRP A 30 -3.01 7.55 -5.88
CA TRP A 30 -4.03 7.59 -4.84
C TRP A 30 -5.36 8.12 -5.40
N LYS A 31 -6.46 7.41 -5.11
CA LYS A 31 -7.82 7.82 -5.43
C LYS A 31 -8.70 7.65 -4.21
N LEU A 32 -9.43 8.71 -3.85
CA LEU A 32 -10.42 8.65 -2.79
C LEU A 32 -11.55 7.68 -3.18
N TYR A 33 -11.94 6.80 -2.27
CA TYR A 33 -13.08 5.92 -2.45
C TYR A 33 -14.36 6.75 -2.74
N PRO A 34 -15.15 6.42 -3.78
CA PRO A 34 -16.36 7.16 -4.12
C PRO A 34 -17.34 7.25 -2.94
N GLY A 35 -17.82 8.45 -2.63
CA GLY A 35 -18.77 8.68 -1.53
C GLY A 35 -18.13 8.78 -0.14
N ALA A 36 -16.83 8.50 0.01
CA ALA A 36 -16.12 8.77 1.26
C ALA A 36 -15.99 10.28 1.51
N LYS A 37 -16.09 10.68 2.77
CA LYS A 37 -16.04 12.08 3.20
C LYS A 37 -14.90 12.28 4.19
N LEU A 38 -14.28 13.46 4.17
CA LEU A 38 -13.28 13.83 5.16
C LEU A 38 -13.91 13.85 6.55
N ASP A 39 -13.27 13.17 7.49
CA ASP A 39 -13.60 13.23 8.91
C ASP A 39 -12.55 14.09 9.62
N GLU A 40 -12.84 15.39 9.77
CA GLU A 40 -11.89 16.34 10.37
C GLU A 40 -11.53 15.98 11.81
N PRO A 41 -12.48 15.60 12.71
CA PRO A 41 -12.15 15.17 14.06
C PRO A 41 -11.21 13.96 14.09
N ALA A 42 -11.54 12.87 13.38
CA ALA A 42 -10.69 11.69 13.34
C ALA A 42 -9.33 11.96 12.66
N THR A 43 -9.30 12.88 11.70
CA THR A 43 -8.05 13.33 11.08
C THR A 43 -7.16 14.04 12.09
N GLN A 44 -7.73 14.93 12.91
CA GLN A 44 -6.98 15.63 13.94
C GLN A 44 -6.48 14.66 15.01
N GLU A 45 -7.34 13.77 15.50
CA GLU A 45 -6.98 12.72 16.45
C GLU A 45 -5.84 11.84 15.93
N SER A 46 -5.92 11.40 14.67
CA SER A 46 -4.88 10.57 14.06
C SER A 46 -3.54 11.32 13.93
N ARG A 47 -3.56 12.63 13.67
CA ARG A 47 -2.35 13.47 13.63
C ARG A 47 -1.76 13.67 15.02
N ASP A 48 -2.59 13.87 16.03
CA ASP A 48 -2.15 14.02 17.41
C ASP A 48 -1.53 12.71 17.93
N ALA A 49 -2.13 11.57 17.59
CA ALA A 49 -1.56 10.25 17.87
C ALA A 49 -0.20 10.04 17.17
N ALA A 50 -0.08 10.41 15.89
CA ALA A 50 1.19 10.33 15.16
C ALA A 50 2.27 11.24 15.78
N ALA A 51 1.90 12.45 16.20
CA ALA A 51 2.78 13.39 16.89
C ALA A 51 3.24 12.85 18.25
N ALA A 52 2.32 12.31 19.06
CA ALA A 52 2.62 11.68 20.35
C ALA A 52 3.55 10.47 20.20
N ALA A 53 3.38 9.69 19.13
CA ALA A 53 4.25 8.58 18.76
C ALA A 53 5.59 9.02 18.13
N LYS A 54 5.86 10.34 18.03
CA LYS A 54 7.07 10.92 17.42
C LYS A 54 7.29 10.45 15.98
N MET A 55 6.21 10.19 15.24
CA MET A 55 6.27 9.82 13.83
C MET A 55 6.55 11.07 12.99
N ALA A 56 7.84 11.40 12.86
CA ALA A 56 8.26 12.53 12.04
C ALA A 56 7.83 12.33 10.58
N HIS A 57 7.38 13.41 9.94
CA HIS A 57 6.98 13.47 8.53
C HIS A 57 5.78 12.61 8.12
N VAL A 58 5.07 12.00 9.06
CA VAL A 58 3.85 11.23 8.80
C VAL A 58 2.63 12.14 8.91
N ARG A 59 1.81 12.18 7.86
CA ARG A 59 0.59 12.98 7.80
C ARG A 59 -0.61 12.11 7.48
N PRO A 60 -1.36 11.66 8.51
CA PRO A 60 -2.60 10.95 8.30
C PRO A 60 -3.74 11.91 7.92
N THR A 61 -4.66 11.40 7.10
CA THR A 61 -5.96 11.99 6.77
C THR A 61 -7.01 10.89 6.78
N VAL A 62 -8.09 11.08 7.53
CA VAL A 62 -9.14 10.07 7.72
C VAL A 62 -10.35 10.42 6.87
N TYR A 63 -10.77 9.49 6.03
CA TYR A 63 -12.04 9.56 5.33
C TYR A 63 -12.97 8.47 5.83
N THR A 64 -14.27 8.72 5.86
CA THR A 64 -15.28 7.76 6.31
C THR A 64 -16.35 7.53 5.24
N THR A 65 -16.86 6.30 5.17
CA THR A 65 -18.01 5.92 4.34
C THR A 65 -18.91 4.95 5.12
N PRO A 66 -20.24 4.98 4.92
CA PRO A 66 -21.13 3.94 5.45
C PRO A 66 -20.91 2.57 4.80
N ASP A 67 -20.31 2.51 3.60
CA ASP A 67 -20.10 1.27 2.85
C ASP A 67 -19.29 0.24 3.62
N SER A 68 -19.47 -1.04 3.29
CA SER A 68 -18.82 -2.13 4.01
C SER A 68 -17.30 -2.15 3.83
N PHE A 69 -16.61 -2.72 4.82
CA PHE A 69 -15.16 -2.95 4.76
C PHE A 69 -14.75 -3.69 3.48
N ALA A 70 -15.51 -4.71 3.08
CA ALA A 70 -15.24 -5.52 1.88
C ALA A 70 -15.32 -4.68 0.60
N GLN A 71 -16.36 -3.85 0.45
CA GLN A 71 -16.50 -2.98 -0.73
C GLN A 71 -15.34 -1.98 -0.86
N VAL A 72 -14.92 -1.38 0.25
CA VAL A 72 -13.79 -0.43 0.27
C VAL A 72 -12.46 -1.15 -0.03
N CYS A 73 -12.26 -2.35 0.52
CA CYS A 73 -11.08 -3.16 0.23
C CYS A 73 -11.00 -3.56 -1.25
N SER A 74 -12.10 -4.03 -1.84
CA SER A 74 -12.14 -4.41 -3.26
C SER A 74 -11.80 -3.24 -4.18
N PHE A 75 -12.18 -2.01 -3.82
CA PHE A 75 -11.76 -0.82 -4.56
C PHE A 75 -10.24 -0.64 -4.54
N TYR A 76 -9.60 -0.70 -3.36
CA TYR A 76 -8.16 -0.47 -3.26
C TYR A 76 -7.31 -1.63 -3.80
N GLN A 77 -7.81 -2.87 -3.77
CA GLN A 77 -7.14 -4.00 -4.43
C GLN A 77 -6.93 -3.80 -5.94
N ASN A 78 -7.77 -2.99 -6.59
CA ASN A 78 -7.64 -2.72 -8.03
C ASN A 78 -6.53 -1.70 -8.37
N ILE A 79 -6.06 -0.92 -7.39
CA ILE A 79 -5.17 0.22 -7.62
C ILE A 79 -3.95 0.26 -6.70
N ALA A 80 -3.82 -0.69 -5.78
CA ALA A 80 -2.74 -0.78 -4.80
C ALA A 80 -2.46 -2.23 -4.41
N THR A 81 -1.29 -2.48 -3.84
CA THR A 81 -0.89 -3.80 -3.35
C THR A 81 -1.29 -3.96 -1.90
N GLU A 82 -2.05 -5.00 -1.56
CA GLU A 82 -2.32 -5.34 -0.17
C GLU A 82 -1.02 -5.72 0.54
N PHE A 83 -0.75 -5.08 1.67
CA PHE A 83 0.34 -5.43 2.56
C PHE A 83 -0.18 -6.30 3.72
N PRO A 84 0.28 -7.55 3.84
CA PRO A 84 -0.15 -8.44 4.90
C PRO A 84 0.48 -8.02 6.23
N GLN A 85 -0.26 -7.25 7.03
CA GLN A 85 0.15 -6.87 8.38
C GLN A 85 -0.15 -8.02 9.36
N PRO A 86 0.83 -8.51 10.14
CA PRO A 86 0.57 -9.46 11.22
C PRO A 86 -0.59 -9.04 12.10
N HIS A 87 -1.53 -9.96 12.35
CA HIS A 87 -2.74 -9.76 13.17
C HIS A 87 -3.84 -8.86 12.59
N ALA A 88 -3.64 -8.28 11.40
CA ALA A 88 -4.73 -7.66 10.65
C ALA A 88 -5.62 -8.74 10.03
N SER A 89 -6.89 -8.41 9.81
CA SER A 89 -7.80 -9.29 9.08
C SER A 89 -7.36 -9.50 7.63
N GLY A 90 -6.71 -8.52 7.03
CA GLY A 90 -6.53 -8.49 5.58
C GLY A 90 -7.87 -8.44 4.85
N THR A 91 -7.85 -8.60 3.54
CA THR A 91 -9.07 -8.54 2.70
C THR A 91 -9.88 -9.84 2.74
N THR A 92 -9.27 -10.94 3.14
CA THR A 92 -9.87 -12.29 3.16
C THR A 92 -10.16 -12.81 4.56
N GLY A 93 -9.60 -12.19 5.60
CA GLY A 93 -9.49 -12.82 6.89
C GLY A 93 -10.63 -12.50 7.85
N LYS A 94 -10.46 -13.09 9.03
CA LYS A 94 -11.41 -13.04 10.14
C LYS A 94 -11.19 -11.74 10.92
N PRO A 95 -12.26 -11.09 11.40
CA PRO A 95 -12.08 -9.94 12.27
C PRO A 95 -11.34 -10.34 13.55
N LYS A 96 -10.62 -9.38 14.11
CA LYS A 96 -10.17 -9.49 15.50
C LYS A 96 -11.38 -9.22 16.40
N LYS A 97 -11.71 -10.21 17.24
CA LYS A 97 -12.84 -10.12 18.16
C LYS A 97 -12.48 -9.31 19.40
N TYR A 98 -13.30 -8.33 19.70
CA TYR A 98 -13.33 -7.62 20.98
C TYR A 98 -14.66 -7.91 21.68
N GLU A 99 -14.78 -7.58 22.97
CA GLU A 99 -16.01 -7.82 23.74
C GLU A 99 -17.22 -7.11 23.14
N THR A 100 -17.00 -5.93 22.54
CA THR A 100 -18.06 -5.03 22.07
C THR A 100 -18.15 -4.88 20.56
N TYR A 101 -17.14 -5.33 19.80
CA TYR A 101 -17.12 -5.23 18.34
C TYR A 101 -16.14 -6.21 17.69
N ASP A 102 -16.36 -6.46 16.40
CA ASP A 102 -15.43 -7.18 15.52
C ASP A 102 -14.64 -6.17 14.69
N LEU A 103 -13.31 -6.17 14.84
CA LEU A 103 -12.41 -5.23 14.15
C LEU A 103 -11.86 -5.85 12.87
N TYR A 104 -12.12 -5.19 11.75
CA TYR A 104 -11.56 -5.50 10.44
C TYR A 104 -10.50 -4.47 10.06
N GLU A 105 -9.35 -4.94 9.57
CA GLU A 105 -8.24 -4.09 9.13
C GLU A 105 -7.57 -4.67 7.88
N ALA A 106 -7.29 -3.81 6.90
CA ALA A 106 -6.45 -4.12 5.75
C ALA A 106 -5.56 -2.92 5.41
N TYR A 107 -4.39 -3.20 4.84
CA TYR A 107 -3.39 -2.19 4.52
C TYR A 107 -3.03 -2.28 3.04
N PHE A 108 -2.93 -1.15 2.36
CA PHE A 108 -2.62 -1.09 0.93
C PHE A 108 -1.50 -0.08 0.66
N ILE A 109 -0.49 -0.51 -0.09
CA ILE A 109 0.67 0.29 -0.49
C ILE A 109 0.50 0.71 -1.95
N PHE A 110 0.63 2.02 -2.21
CA PHE A 110 0.45 2.60 -3.54
C PHE A 110 1.77 2.76 -4.29
N ASP A 111 2.88 2.95 -3.58
CA ASP A 111 4.16 3.37 -4.16
C ASP A 111 5.16 2.23 -4.40
N GLY A 112 4.69 0.98 -4.37
CA GLY A 112 5.52 -0.20 -4.63
C GLY A 112 6.55 -0.52 -3.54
N ALA A 113 6.48 0.15 -2.39
CA ALA A 113 7.33 -0.18 -1.25
C ALA A 113 7.06 -1.60 -0.72
N LYS A 114 8.10 -2.21 -0.13
CA LYS A 114 8.03 -3.58 0.39
C LYS A 114 7.22 -3.69 1.68
N ASP A 115 7.13 -2.60 2.43
CA ASP A 115 6.46 -2.53 3.72
C ASP A 115 5.95 -1.11 4.01
N LEU A 116 5.13 -0.99 5.05
CA LEU A 116 4.55 0.29 5.47
C LEU A 116 5.60 1.28 5.98
N ALA A 117 6.76 0.83 6.45
CA ALA A 117 7.81 1.70 6.98
C ALA A 117 8.56 2.39 5.83
N GLY A 118 8.84 1.67 4.74
CA GLY A 118 9.43 2.18 3.51
C GLY A 118 8.45 2.91 2.60
N SER A 119 7.14 2.68 2.74
CA SER A 119 6.12 3.37 1.95
C SER A 119 5.95 4.84 2.36
N LYS A 120 5.87 5.71 1.36
CA LYS A 120 5.50 7.12 1.45
C LYS A 120 4.00 7.35 1.25
N LEU A 121 3.28 6.36 0.72
CA LEU A 121 1.86 6.47 0.41
C LEU A 121 1.17 5.12 0.58
N TRP A 122 0.41 5.00 1.65
CA TRP A 122 -0.36 3.81 1.97
C TRP A 122 -1.67 4.17 2.67
N VAL A 123 -2.64 3.26 2.64
CA VAL A 123 -3.88 3.40 3.40
C VAL A 123 -4.14 2.22 4.30
N LYS A 124 -4.74 2.50 5.46
CA LYS A 124 -5.43 1.50 6.28
C LYS A 124 -6.93 1.63 6.03
N VAL A 125 -7.57 0.54 5.65
CA VAL A 125 -9.02 0.40 5.69
C VAL A 125 -9.38 -0.28 7.01
N GLN A 126 -10.33 0.28 7.74
CA GLN A 126 -10.73 -0.22 9.05
C GLN A 126 -12.25 -0.13 9.24
N ARG A 127 -12.86 -1.15 9.84
CA ARG A 127 -14.23 -1.06 10.36
C ARG A 127 -14.35 -1.86 11.67
N PRO A 128 -14.99 -1.32 12.73
CA PRO A 128 -15.49 0.06 12.86
C PRO A 128 -14.34 1.08 12.93
N LEU A 129 -14.66 2.36 12.77
CA LEU A 129 -13.73 3.44 13.10
C LEU A 129 -13.53 3.44 14.62
N ILE A 130 -12.27 3.30 15.04
CA ILE A 130 -11.84 3.34 16.44
C ILE A 130 -11.10 4.67 16.62
N GLY A 131 -11.68 5.57 17.42
CA GLY A 131 -11.04 6.78 17.90
C GLY A 131 -11.39 7.00 19.37
N GLU A 132 -11.68 8.25 19.76
CA GLU A 132 -12.28 8.56 21.07
C GLU A 132 -13.57 7.75 21.32
N ASP A 133 -14.34 7.53 20.25
CA ASP A 133 -15.51 6.67 20.21
C ASP A 133 -15.40 5.57 19.14
N VAL A 134 -16.19 4.51 19.32
CA VAL A 134 -16.33 3.44 18.32
C VAL A 134 -17.52 3.74 17.44
N ARG A 135 -17.25 4.04 16.16
CA ARG A 135 -18.28 4.40 15.17
C ARG A 135 -18.41 3.31 14.12
N ASP A 136 -19.63 2.80 13.91
CA ASP A 136 -19.92 1.77 12.90
C ASP A 136 -19.93 2.36 11.47
N VAL A 137 -18.76 2.80 11.03
CA VAL A 137 -18.46 3.30 9.69
C VAL A 137 -17.11 2.73 9.25
N THR A 138 -16.88 2.65 7.94
CA THR A 138 -15.58 2.24 7.41
C THR A 138 -14.68 3.47 7.32
N ALA A 139 -13.55 3.41 7.99
CA ALA A 139 -12.50 4.42 7.93
C ALA A 139 -11.45 4.05 6.88
N ILE A 140 -11.00 5.06 6.16
CA ILE A 140 -9.90 5.03 5.20
C ILE A 140 -8.88 6.02 5.74
N VAL A 141 -7.85 5.51 6.39
CA VAL A 141 -6.76 6.30 6.95
C VAL A 141 -5.67 6.39 5.90
N LEU A 142 -5.67 7.48 5.13
CA LEU A 142 -4.62 7.80 4.19
C LEU A 142 -3.39 8.29 4.95
N THR A 143 -2.26 7.63 4.75
CA THR A 143 -0.99 8.03 5.35
C THR A 143 0.01 8.45 4.28
N GLU A 144 0.40 9.72 4.35
CA GLU A 144 1.44 10.30 3.49
C GLU A 144 2.72 10.50 4.33
N LYS A 145 3.88 10.11 3.81
CA LYS A 145 5.18 10.52 4.36
C LYS A 145 5.84 11.53 3.45
N LYS A 146 6.06 12.74 3.98
CA LYS A 146 6.84 13.75 3.26
C LYS A 146 8.34 13.46 3.40
N PRO A 147 9.14 13.67 2.34
CA PRO A 147 10.59 13.63 2.46
C PRO A 147 11.12 14.75 3.36
#